data_AF-A0A2D5YJZ3-F1
#
_entry.id   AF-A0A2D5YJZ3-F1
#
_cell.length_a   1.000
_cell.length_b   1.000
_cell.length_c   1.000
_cell.angle_alpha   90.00
_cell.angle_beta   90.00
_cell.angle_gamma   90.00
#
_symmetry.space_group_name_H-M   'P 1'
#
loop_
_entity.id
_entity.type
_entity.pdbx_description
1 polymer ?
#
loop_
_entity_poly.entity_id
_entity_poly.type
_entity_poly.pdbx_seq_one_letter_code
_entity_poly.pdbx_strand_id
1 'polypeptide(L)' 'KIKRLFHFPVPHFLLKLVAKLTSFLPVSSRLTNDKVIELSQDSWCCSNKEIKEIGIIPSVNIEKAVHATRVDYEQRGWL' A
#
# COMPACT_ATOMS: atom_id res chain seq x y z
N LYS A 1 15.57 -4.71 -19.07
CA LYS A 1 14.95 -6.05 -18.89
C LYS A 1 13.46 -5.83 -18.65
N ILE A 2 12.57 -6.45 -19.43
CA ILE A 2 11.12 -6.33 -19.20
C ILE A 2 10.79 -7.07 -17.90
N LYS A 3 10.45 -6.33 -16.83
CA LYS A 3 9.94 -6.94 -15.59
C LYS A 3 8.48 -7.30 -15.81
N ARG A 4 8.17 -8.60 -15.81
CA ARG A 4 6.80 -9.09 -15.95
C ARG A 4 6.10 -9.01 -14.59
N LEU A 5 4.99 -8.29 -14.54
CA LEU A 5 4.10 -8.26 -13.38
C LEU A 5 3.01 -9.31 -13.57
N PHE A 6 2.87 -10.21 -12.60
CA PHE A 6 1.82 -11.21 -12.58
C PHE A 6 0.79 -10.82 -11.53
N HIS A 7 -0.47 -10.70 -11.94
CA HIS A 7 -1.59 -10.47 -11.03
C HIS A 7 -2.24 -11.81 -10.75
N PHE A 8 -2.26 -12.23 -9.48
CA PHE A 8 -2.89 -13.46 -9.05
C PHE A 8 -3.78 -13.16 -7.83
N PRO A 9 -5.05 -13.63 -7.83
CA PRO A 9 -5.91 -13.49 -6.67
C PRO A 9 -5.39 -14.40 -5.56
N VAL A 10 -5.09 -13.81 -4.39
CA VAL A 10 -4.63 -14.57 -3.22
C VAL A 10 -5.75 -14.62 -2.18
N PRO A 11 -6.20 -15.82 -1.77
CA PRO A 11 -7.12 -15.97 -0.66
C PRO A 11 -6.63 -15.26 0.61
N HIS A 12 -7.53 -14.54 1.28
CA HIS A 12 -7.19 -13.70 2.44
C HIS A 12 -6.54 -14.49 3.59
N PHE A 13 -6.93 -15.76 3.81
CA PHE A 13 -6.32 -16.59 4.84
C PHE A 13 -4.84 -16.92 4.56
N LEU A 14 -4.47 -17.07 3.28
CA LEU A 14 -3.07 -17.29 2.89
C LEU A 14 -2.24 -16.04 3.15
N LEU A 15 -2.78 -14.85 2.85
CA LEU A 15 -2.12 -13.59 3.18
C LEU A 15 -1.86 -13.45 4.67
N LYS A 16 -2.85 -13.79 5.53
CA LYS A 16 -2.67 -13.80 6.99
C LYS A 16 -1.60 -14.79 7.45
N LEU A 17 -1.58 -16.00 6.88
CA LEU A 17 -0.60 -17.01 7.23
C LEU A 17 0.81 -16.55 6.88
N VAL A 18 1.02 -16.04 5.66
CA VAL A 18 2.33 -15.55 5.22
C VAL A 18 2.76 -14.34 6.06
N ALA A 19 1.88 -13.38 6.34
CA ALA A 19 2.19 -12.24 7.20
C ALA A 19 2.70 -12.70 8.58
N LYS A 20 2.02 -13.66 9.21
CA LYS A 20 2.44 -14.25 10.49
C LYS A 20 3.76 -15.02 10.40
N LEU A 21 4.04 -15.70 9.30
CA LEU A 21 5.34 -16.38 9.12
C LEU A 21 6.46 -15.35 8.94
N THR A 22 6.23 -14.29 8.16
CA THR A 22 7.24 -13.26 7.91
C THR A 22 7.57 -12.43 9.14
N SER A 23 6.68 -12.35 10.15
CA SER A 23 6.99 -11.66 11.41
C SER A 23 8.06 -12.35 12.25
N PHE A 24 8.37 -13.62 11.99
CA PHE A 24 9.45 -14.35 12.67
C PHE A 24 10.81 -14.17 11.99
N LEU A 25 10.85 -13.60 10.78
CA LEU A 25 12.10 -13.36 10.09
C LEU A 25 12.75 -12.07 10.62
N PRO A 26 14.08 -12.03 10.82
CA PRO A 26 14.79 -10.83 11.28
C PRO A 26 14.96 -9.77 10.16
N VAL A 27 14.02 -9.73 9.22
CA VAL A 27 14.02 -8.82 8.06
C VAL A 27 12.74 -8.01 8.11
N SER A 28 12.82 -6.71 7.81
CA SER A 28 11.65 -5.84 7.74
C SER A 28 10.72 -6.25 6.60
N SER A 29 9.73 -7.09 6.92
CA SER A 29 8.68 -7.47 5.99
C SER A 29 7.73 -6.31 5.75
N ARG A 30 7.43 -6.02 4.49
CA ARG A 30 6.34 -5.09 4.12
C ARG A 30 4.96 -5.72 4.31
N LEU A 31 4.87 -7.04 4.39
CA LEU A 31 3.65 -7.79 4.63
C LEU A 31 3.58 -8.13 6.12
N THR A 32 2.84 -7.33 6.88
CA THR A 32 2.56 -7.55 8.31
C THR A 32 1.09 -7.91 8.51
N ASN A 33 0.74 -8.46 9.68
CA ASN A 33 -0.67 -8.76 9.99
C ASN A 33 -1.54 -7.50 9.95
N ASP A 34 -1.04 -6.39 10.49
CA ASP A 34 -1.72 -5.09 10.44
C ASP A 34 -1.95 -4.66 8.99
N LYS A 35 -0.94 -4.85 8.12
CA LYS A 35 -1.06 -4.53 6.71
C LYS A 35 -2.12 -5.38 6.00
N VAL A 36 -2.28 -6.64 6.39
CA VAL A 36 -3.33 -7.51 5.83
C VAL A 36 -4.73 -7.04 6.25
N ILE A 37 -4.89 -6.60 7.50
CA ILE A 37 -6.17 -6.04 7.99
C ILE A 37 -6.48 -4.74 7.24
N GLU A 38 -5.49 -3.86 7.15
CA GLU A 38 -5.53 -2.60 6.40
C GLU A 38 -5.98 -2.82 4.94
N LEU A 39 -5.38 -3.78 4.24
CA LEU A 39 -5.72 -4.09 2.83
C LEU A 39 -7.09 -4.76 2.66
N SER A 40 -7.64 -5.37 3.70
CA SER A 40 -8.96 -6.02 3.65
C SER A 40 -10.14 -5.09 3.91
N GLN A 41 -9.88 -3.82 4.20
CA GLN A 41 -10.95 -2.85 4.40
C GLN A 41 -11.66 -2.54 3.08
N ASP A 42 -12.98 -2.65 3.08
CA ASP A 42 -13.82 -2.35 1.90
C ASP A 42 -13.82 -0.85 1.55
N SER A 43 -13.52 0.02 2.51
CA SER A 43 -13.57 1.46 2.32
C SER A 43 -12.55 2.20 3.17
N TRP A 44 -11.80 3.07 2.52
CA TRP A 44 -10.79 3.95 3.09
C TRP A 44 -11.31 5.38 3.10
N CYS A 45 -12.37 5.61 3.85
CA CYS A 45 -12.99 6.93 3.93
C CYS A 45 -12.78 7.53 5.32
N CYS A 46 -11.88 8.50 5.41
CA CYS A 46 -11.75 9.35 6.59
C CYS A 46 -12.77 10.49 6.51
N SER A 47 -13.29 10.93 7.66
CA SER A 47 -14.04 12.18 7.74
C SER A 47 -13.08 13.36 7.61
N ASN A 48 -13.32 14.26 6.66
CA ASN A 48 -12.52 15.47 6.47
C ASN A 48 -13.05 16.67 7.29
N LYS A 49 -13.92 16.44 8.28
CA LYS A 49 -14.60 17.52 9.01
C LYS A 49 -13.62 18.43 9.76
N GLU A 50 -12.73 17.84 10.57
CA GLU A 50 -11.75 18.57 11.37
C GLU A 50 -10.68 19.27 10.51
N ILE A 51 -10.30 18.67 9.37
CA ILE A 51 -9.32 19.24 8.43
C ILE A 51 -9.88 20.50 7.73
N LYS A 52 -11.19 20.51 7.45
CA LYS A 52 -11.87 21.70 6.90
C LYS A 52 -11.96 22.83 7.93
N GLU A 53 -12.13 22.50 9.21
CA GLU A 53 -12.23 23.49 10.29
C GLU A 53 -10.92 24.27 10.50
N ILE A 54 -9.77 23.66 10.18
CA ILE A 54 -8.45 24.33 10.18
C ILE A 54 -8.11 25.05 8.86
N GLY A 55 -9.06 25.16 7.93
CA GLY A 55 -8.90 25.87 6.66
C GLY A 55 -8.06 25.13 5.60
N ILE A 56 -7.72 23.86 5.83
CA ILE A 56 -6.99 23.05 4.86
C ILE A 56 -7.99 22.32 3.97
N ILE A 57 -7.90 22.53 2.66
CA ILE A 57 -8.66 21.73 1.68
C ILE A 57 -7.69 20.71 1.08
N PRO A 58 -7.73 19.43 1.51
CA PRO A 58 -6.83 18.43 0.99
C PRO A 58 -7.14 18.17 -0.49
N SER A 59 -6.19 18.51 -1.37
CA SER A 59 -6.22 18.14 -2.78
C SER A 59 -5.47 16.84 -2.96
N VAL A 60 -6.21 15.74 -3.07
CA VAL A 60 -5.64 14.40 -3.32
C VAL A 60 -5.66 14.15 -4.82
N ASN A 61 -4.52 14.35 -5.48
CA ASN A 61 -4.35 13.97 -6.90
C ASN A 61 -3.59 12.64 -6.98
N ILE A 62 -4.35 11.55 -7.16
CA ILE A 62 -3.81 10.19 -7.23
C ILE A 62 -2.88 10.02 -8.45
N GLU A 63 -3.23 10.60 -9.61
CA GLU A 63 -2.42 10.47 -10.82
C GLU A 63 -1.02 11.06 -10.64
N LYS A 64 -0.94 12.24 -10.01
CA LYS A 64 0.32 12.87 -9.67
C LYS A 64 1.15 12.01 -8.72
N ALA A 65 0.52 11.40 -7.71
CA ALA A 65 1.20 10.51 -6.78
C ALA A 65 1.74 9.25 -7.48
N VAL A 66 0.92 8.60 -8.32
CA VAL A 66 1.32 7.43 -9.12
C VAL A 66 2.50 7.77 -10.03
N HIS A 67 2.47 8.91 -10.70
CA HIS A 67 3.57 9.37 -11.55
C HIS A 67 4.86 9.57 -10.74
N ALA A 68 4.78 10.26 -9.60
CA ALA A 68 5.94 10.50 -8.74
C ALA A 68 6.55 9.19 -8.22
N THR A 69 5.72 8.23 -7.78
CA THR A 69 6.18 6.92 -7.32
C THR A 69 6.82 6.11 -8.45
N ARG A 70 6.24 6.15 -9.66
CA ARG A 70 6.81 5.47 -10.83
C ARG A 70 8.22 5.97 -11.13
N VAL A 71 8.42 7.29 -11.17
CA VAL A 71 9.72 7.90 -11.45
C VAL A 71 10.74 7.50 -10.38
N ASP A 72 10.38 7.54 -9.09
CA ASP A 72 11.26 7.09 -8.00
C ASP A 72 11.67 5.61 -8.16
N TYR A 73 10.73 4.74 -8.55
CA TYR A 73 11.03 3.32 -8.72
C TYR A 73 11.88 3.03 -9.97
N GLU A 74 11.69 3.78 -11.06
CA GLU A 74 12.56 3.71 -12.24
C GLU A 74 13.99 4.15 -11.88
N GLN A 75 14.15 5.25 -11.14
CA GLN A 75 15.47 5.75 -10.70
C GLN A 75 16.21 4.76 -9.79
N ARG A 76 15.48 4.03 -8.93
CA ARG A 76 16.05 2.99 -8.05
C ARG A 76 16.27 1.65 -8.76
N GLY A 77 15.90 1.53 -10.04
CA GLY A 77 15.97 0.28 -10.79
C GLY A 77 15.04 -0.81 -10.25
N TRP A 78 13.95 -0.42 -9.56
CA TRP A 78 12.94 -1.32 -9.01
C TRP A 78 11.89 -1.72 -10.04
N LEU A 79 11.60 -0.84 -11.01
CA LEU A 79 10.88 -1.14 -12.26
C LEU A 79 11.80 -1.62 -13.37
#